data_AF-A0A7W7M1R3-F1
#
_entry.id   AF-A0A7W7M1R3-F1
#
_cell.length_a   1.000
_cell.length_b   1.000
_cell.length_c   1.000
_cell.angle_alpha   90.00
_cell.angle_beta   90.00
_cell.angle_gamma   90.00
#
_symmetry.space_group_name_H-M   'P 1'
#
loop_
_entity.id
_entity.type
_entity.pdbx_description
1 polymer ?
#
loop_
_entity_poly.entity_id
_entity_poly.type
_entity_poly.pdbx_seq_one_letter_code
_entity_poly.pdbx_strand_id
1 'polypeptide(L)'
;MAMRRFSVQGRDYFALIVLSDHNDFDAMEVVEWVDGAPGGKLLEFRMDDTSARLSFIRPEIDITLLRAAVDIFREEFFEPRWASGVPCPPW
;
A
#
# COMPACT_ATOMS: atom_id res chain seq x y z
N MET A 1 8.66 0.29 -11.12
CA MET A 1 7.54 -0.12 -10.27
C MET A 1 8.10 -0.99 -9.16
N ALA A 2 8.06 -0.52 -7.92
CA ALA A 2 8.46 -1.33 -6.76
C ALA A 2 7.25 -2.16 -6.30
N MET A 3 7.51 -3.41 -5.90
CA MET A 3 6.47 -4.38 -5.59
C MET A 3 6.90 -5.24 -4.41
N ARG A 4 6.00 -5.41 -3.44
CA ARG A 4 6.19 -6.29 -2.29
C ARG A 4 5.11 -7.37 -2.25
N ARG A 5 5.52 -8.63 -2.32
CA ARG A 5 4.63 -9.79 -2.11
C ARG A 5 4.45 -10.02 -0.61
N PHE A 6 3.24 -10.37 -0.20
CA PHE A 6 2.93 -10.85 1.14
C PHE A 6 1.78 -11.85 1.08
N SER A 7 1.62 -12.65 2.14
CA SER A 7 0.59 -13.67 2.19
C SER A 7 -0.27 -13.49 3.44
N VAL A 8 -1.59 -13.62 3.28
CA VAL A 8 -2.57 -13.55 4.37
C VAL A 8 -3.48 -14.76 4.25
N GLN A 9 -3.61 -15.54 5.32
CA GLN A 9 -4.49 -16.73 5.37
C GLN A 9 -4.30 -17.71 4.20
N GLY A 10 -3.07 -17.86 3.70
CA GLY A 10 -2.74 -18.77 2.60
C GLY A 10 -3.03 -18.23 1.19
N ARG A 11 -3.42 -16.95 1.08
CA ARG A 11 -3.57 -16.24 -0.20
C ARG A 11 -2.43 -15.26 -0.39
N ASP A 12 -2.04 -15.06 -1.64
CA ASP A 12 -0.96 -14.17 -2.04
C ASP A 12 -1.49 -12.81 -2.52
N TYR A 13 -0.88 -11.77 -1.98
CA TYR A 13 -1.18 -10.39 -2.29
C TYR A 13 0.10 -9.64 -2.66
N PHE A 14 -0.08 -8.54 -3.37
CA PHE A 14 0.99 -7.66 -3.76
C PHE A 14 0.63 -6.23 -3.40
N ALA A 15 1.56 -5.56 -2.73
CA ALA A 15 1.56 -4.11 -2.59
C ALA A 15 2.38 -3.52 -3.74
N LEU A 16 1.70 -2.79 -4.62
CA LEU A 16 2.23 -2.16 -5.81
C LEU A 16 2.47 -0.68 -5.53
N ILE A 17 3.71 -0.22 -5.66
CA ILE A 17 4.06 1.19 -5.52
C ILE A 17 3.92 1.85 -6.89
N VAL A 18 2.89 2.69 -7.00
CA VAL A 18 2.57 3.50 -8.19
C VAL A 18 3.28 4.83 -8.07
N LEU A 19 4.01 5.18 -9.12
CA LEU A 19 4.69 6.46 -9.25
C LEU A 19 3.97 7.32 -10.29
N SER A 20 3.99 8.63 -10.08
CA SER A 20 3.51 9.61 -11.06
C SER A 20 4.45 9.70 -12.26
N ASP A 21 4.04 10.47 -13.28
CA ASP A 21 4.88 10.77 -14.45
C ASP A 21 6.21 11.47 -14.10
N HIS A 22 6.31 12.03 -12.89
CA HIS A 22 7.51 12.71 -12.37
C HIS A 22 8.38 11.80 -11.48
N ASN A 23 8.08 10.50 -11.41
CA ASN A 23 8.69 9.52 -10.50
C ASN A 23 8.47 9.79 -9.00
N ASP A 24 7.52 10.66 -8.65
CA ASP A 24 7.08 10.84 -7.28
C ASP A 24 6.10 9.73 -6.88
N PHE A 25 6.02 9.43 -5.58
CA PHE A 25 4.99 8.52 -5.08
C PHE A 25 3.59 9.06 -5.38
N ASP A 26 2.72 8.23 -5.94
CA ASP A 26 1.30 8.55 -6.16
C ASP A 26 0.39 7.69 -5.27
N ALA A 27 0.57 6.37 -5.29
CA ALA A 27 -0.24 5.45 -4.50
C ALA A 27 0.47 4.15 -4.16
N MET A 28 -0.02 3.47 -3.12
CA MET A 28 0.23 2.06 -2.89
C MET A 28 -1.07 1.27 -3.08
N GLU A 29 -1.11 0.41 -4.09
CA GLU A 29 -2.27 -0.42 -4.38
C GLU A 29 -2.04 -1.85 -3.87
N VAL A 30 -3.03 -2.43 -3.20
CA VAL A 30 -3.01 -3.85 -2.85
C VAL A 30 -3.89 -4.61 -3.83
N VAL A 31 -3.32 -5.67 -4.42
CA VAL A 31 -4.02 -6.58 -5.34
C VAL A 31 -3.84 -8.02 -4.87
N GLU A 32 -4.84 -8.87 -5.10
CA GLU A 32 -4.69 -10.33 -4.98
C GLU A 32 -4.08 -10.87 -6.27
N TRP A 33 -3.20 -11.87 -6.18
CA TRP A 33 -2.67 -12.53 -7.36
C TRP A 33 -3.49 -13.77 -7.68
N VAL A 34 -4.10 -13.77 -8.86
CA VAL A 34 -4.99 -14.84 -9.29
C VAL A 34 -4.54 -15.30 -10.68
N ASP A 35 -4.36 -16.61 -10.86
CA ASP A 35 -4.05 -17.23 -12.15
C ASP A 35 -2.85 -16.62 -12.90
N GLY A 36 -1.81 -16.20 -12.16
CA GLY A 36 -0.59 -15.65 -12.77
C GLY A 36 -0.66 -14.18 -13.15
N ALA A 37 -1.72 -13.46 -12.76
CA ALA A 37 -1.90 -12.03 -12.99
C ALA A 37 -2.33 -11.28 -11.72
N PRO A 38 -2.06 -9.97 -11.63
CA PRO A 38 -2.66 -9.15 -10.59
C PRO A 38 -4.17 -9.06 -10.85
N GLY A 39 -4.96 -9.43 -9.85
CA GLY A 39 -6.40 -9.21 -9.82
C GLY A 39 -6.73 -7.72 -9.69
N GLY A 40 -8.03 -7.44 -9.51
CA GLY A 40 -8.47 -6.07 -9.31
C GLY A 40 -7.98 -5.49 -7.97
N LYS A 41 -7.79 -4.16 -7.96
CA LYS A 41 -7.43 -3.40 -6.75
C LYS A 41 -8.39 -3.68 -5.60
N LEU A 42 -7.82 -3.98 -4.44
CA LEU A 42 -8.50 -4.29 -3.18
C LEU A 42 -8.44 -3.14 -2.18
N LEU A 43 -7.26 -2.54 -2.04
CA LEU A 43 -6.98 -1.39 -1.17
C LEU A 43 -6.14 -0.36 -1.94
N GLU A 44 -6.31 0.91 -1.60
CA GLU A 44 -5.44 1.99 -2.08
C GLU A 44 -5.05 2.90 -0.91
N PHE A 45 -3.76 3.08 -0.71
CA PHE A 45 -3.22 4.09 0.16
C PHE A 45 -2.66 5.23 -0.67
N ARG A 46 -2.93 6.47 -0.24
CA ARG A 46 -2.37 7.68 -0.81
C ARG A 46 -1.69 8.49 0.26
N MET A 47 -0.70 9.25 -0.15
CA MET A 47 0.05 10.14 0.73
C MET A 47 0.51 11.34 -0.07
N ASP A 48 0.18 12.51 0.44
CA ASP A 48 0.69 13.80 0.01
C ASP A 48 1.29 14.52 1.22
N ASP A 49 1.75 15.75 1.04
CA ASP A 49 2.39 16.52 2.11
C ASP A 49 1.44 16.87 3.26
N THR A 50 0.12 16.72 3.07
CA THR A 50 -0.91 17.13 4.04
C THR A 50 -1.61 15.97 4.71
N SER A 51 -1.62 14.78 4.11
CA SER A 51 -2.26 13.60 4.66
C SER A 51 -1.72 12.30 4.07
N ALA A 52 -1.74 11.23 4.86
CA ALA A 52 -1.66 9.85 4.42
C ALA A 52 -2.99 9.18 4.75
N ARG A 53 -3.56 8.40 3.83
CA ARG A 53 -4.94 7.90 3.98
C ARG A 53 -5.19 6.62 3.21
N LEU A 54 -6.12 5.82 3.71
CA LEU A 54 -6.78 4.76 2.95
C LEU A 54 -7.84 5.40 2.02
N SER A 55 -7.53 5.52 0.74
CA SER A 55 -8.38 6.18 -0.25
C SER A 55 -9.43 5.25 -0.86
N PHE A 56 -9.17 3.95 -0.83
CA PHE A 56 -10.10 2.95 -1.35
C PHE A 56 -9.98 1.65 -0.56
N ILE A 57 -11.12 1.03 -0.29
CA ILE A 57 -11.23 -0.32 0.27
C ILE A 57 -12.44 -1.02 -0.34
N ARG A 58 -12.24 -2.23 -0.82
CA ARG A 58 -13.35 -3.09 -1.22
C ARG A 58 -14.15 -3.59 0.00
N PRO A 59 -15.48 -3.70 -0.11
CA PRO A 59 -16.33 -4.09 1.02
C PRO A 59 -16.08 -5.51 1.52
N GLU A 60 -15.56 -6.41 0.68
CA GLU A 60 -15.23 -7.80 1.04
C GLU A 60 -13.91 -7.96 1.81
N ILE A 61 -13.16 -6.87 2.05
CA ILE A 61 -11.85 -6.96 2.70
C ILE A 61 -11.97 -7.17 4.20
N ASP A 62 -11.33 -8.23 4.68
CA ASP A 62 -11.25 -8.53 6.10
C ASP A 62 -10.17 -7.71 6.82
N ILE A 63 -10.29 -7.66 8.14
CA ILE A 63 -9.39 -6.89 9.01
C ILE A 63 -7.95 -7.40 9.01
N THR A 64 -7.72 -8.68 8.72
CA THR A 64 -6.39 -9.30 8.67
C THR A 64 -5.61 -8.76 7.47
N LEU A 65 -6.25 -8.76 6.29
CA LEU A 65 -5.66 -8.18 5.08
C LEU A 65 -5.45 -6.68 5.24
N LEU A 66 -6.41 -5.96 5.82
CA LEU A 66 -6.27 -4.53 6.09
C LEU A 66 -5.06 -4.25 7.00
N ARG A 67 -4.89 -5.01 8.08
CA ARG A 67 -3.74 -4.84 9.00
C ARG A 67 -2.42 -5.08 8.30
N ALA A 68 -2.28 -6.19 7.58
CA ALA A 68 -1.07 -6.52 6.84
C ALA A 68 -0.71 -5.42 5.82
N ALA A 69 -1.71 -4.86 5.14
CA ALA A 69 -1.52 -3.77 4.20
C ALA A 69 -1.10 -2.46 4.87
N VAL A 70 -1.66 -2.13 6.04
CA VAL A 70 -1.25 -0.96 6.84
C VAL A 70 0.18 -1.11 7.34
N ASP A 71 0.57 -2.29 7.80
CA ASP A 71 1.94 -2.56 8.26
C ASP A 71 2.94 -2.37 7.11
N ILE A 72 2.64 -2.91 5.93
CA ILE A 72 3.45 -2.68 4.73
C ILE A 72 3.52 -1.18 4.39
N PHE A 73 2.38 -0.47 4.39
CA PHE A 73 2.39 0.96 4.12
C PHE A 73 3.29 1.73 5.09
N ARG A 74 3.21 1.40 6.39
CA ARG A 74 4.05 2.00 7.43
C ARG A 74 5.53 1.73 7.17
N GLU A 75 5.89 0.48 6.91
CA GLU A 75 7.28 0.06 6.68
C GLU A 75 7.88 0.68 5.42
N GLU A 76 7.10 0.78 4.33
CA GLU A 76 7.60 1.31 3.05
C GLU A 76 7.67 2.85 3.04
N PHE A 77 6.78 3.55 3.76
CA PHE A 77 6.63 5.00 3.61
C PHE A 77 6.87 5.81 4.89
N PHE A 78 6.48 5.31 6.06
CA PHE A 78 6.60 6.05 7.30
C PHE A 78 7.93 5.80 8.02
N GLU A 79 8.33 4.55 8.17
CA GLU A 79 9.58 4.19 8.84
C GLU A 79 10.81 4.85 8.20
N PRO A 80 10.95 4.89 6.85
CA PRO A 80 12.07 5.57 6.21
C PRO A 80 12.04 7.09 6.41
N ARG A 81 10.85 7.71 6.40
CA ARG A 81 10.68 9.16 6.65
C ARG A 81 11.07 9.50 8.09
N TRP A 82 10.59 8.72 9.06
CA TRP A 82 10.94 8.88 10.47
C TRP A 82 12.45 8.74 10.70
N ALA A 83 13.07 7.71 10.11
CA ALA A 83 14.51 7.49 10.22
C ALA A 83 15.34 8.63 9.60
N SER A 84 14.81 9.28 8.56
CA SER A 84 15.48 10.36 7.83
C SER A 84 15.17 11.76 8.39
N GLY A 85 14.32 11.87 9.41
CA GLY A 85 13.88 13.16 9.97
C GLY A 85 13.01 14.00 9.03
N VAL A 86 12.46 13.38 7.98
CA VAL A 86 11.56 14.04 7.04
C VAL A 86 10.17 14.14 7.67
N PRO A 87 9.44 15.26 7.52
CA PRO A 87 8.07 15.36 7.98
C PRO A 87 7.20 14.20 7.48
N CYS A 88 6.51 13.57 8.44
CA CYS A 88 5.52 12.56 8.14
C CYS A 88 4.15 13.24 8.12
N PRO A 89 3.40 13.16 7.02
CA PRO A 89 2.04 13.69 7.00
C PRO A 89 1.17 12.94 8.03
N PRO A 90 0.12 13.59 8.56
CA PRO A 90 -0.82 12.94 9.46
C PRO A 90 -1.55 11.80 8.74
N TRP A 91 -1.86 10.74 9.47
CA TRP A 91 -2.73 9.64 9.02
C TRP A 91 -4.21 9.95 9.23
#